data_AF-A0A966D014-F1
#
_entry.id   AF-A0A966D014-F1
#
_cell.length_a   1.000
_cell.length_b   1.000
_cell.length_c   1.000
_cell.angle_alpha   90.00
_cell.angle_beta   90.00
_cell.angle_gamma   90.00
#
_symmetry.space_group_name_H-M   'P 1'
#
loop_
_entity.id
_entity.type
_entity.pdbx_description
1 polymer ?
#
loop_
_entity_poly.entity_id
_entity_poly.type
_entity_poly.pdbx_seq_one_letter_code
_entity_poly.pdbx_strand_id
1 'polypeptide(L)'
;MNNKSSIKILLALLIVFLPLVSKSQQWQQNNIAIEQMTKQIDNYIGNTPHITDSLVAACDRLISNAQNQKAASFVAGYLFNKFSTSSIMGDESVAVYISRKYFLDGPLEWSGDGGIALLRLYTEFNENSLIGMDAPELALSSIGGNSVNIHELSSRFTILYFFDSSCKTCKDSFPELAGIIERFNHLSISVYAVYTQSDTNQLEVFRQTFKQEIENSKSEWFWVYDQDGQSNFHKLYNVLSTPQMFLLDREKRIIGRNLNPNSLESILGSREKMISELHSTAQSFVPQYLSLFDLEKEPEWDAALEPLFQKVSKDNLEMFNALFYHLFLFLSNSDQQYEKDCAVYLAQKYICGKPDLWYDNYLVNQIVSLEVNKIKQNAPGSLFPDFTFYSKRGKDKKIKFKNNNYTYIYFFNPDCAICKPFTYELKKVHRQLKKKGVKVIGIFTGDNQEILQNYLKQQPVPWLVVYPGKGNQHDLFNTYEIKYLPQTYLIDSGKKIIVKAANTIKIKEYIK
;
A
#
# COMPACT_ATOMS: atom_id res chain seq x y z
N MET A 1 -34.28 -51.45 68.74
CA MET A 1 -35.41 -51.47 69.70
C MET A 1 -35.47 -50.12 70.40
N ASN A 2 -36.66 -49.50 70.35
CA ASN A 2 -37.24 -48.47 71.22
C ASN A 2 -36.38 -47.40 71.93
N ASN A 3 -36.51 -46.17 71.43
CA ASN A 3 -37.36 -45.08 71.96
C ASN A 3 -37.26 -44.63 73.45
N LYS A 4 -37.06 -43.31 73.58
CA LYS A 4 -37.63 -42.35 74.56
C LYS A 4 -37.07 -42.27 75.99
N SER A 5 -36.41 -41.13 76.24
CA SER A 5 -36.77 -40.07 77.23
C SER A 5 -35.44 -39.38 77.57
N SER A 6 -35.26 -38.06 77.49
CA SER A 6 -36.12 -36.99 77.97
C SER A 6 -35.74 -35.64 77.32
N ILE A 7 -36.58 -34.64 77.59
CA ILE A 7 -36.34 -33.18 77.48
C ILE A 7 -36.98 -32.53 76.24
N LYS A 8 -38.23 -32.11 76.42
CA LYS A 8 -38.80 -30.89 75.85
C LYS A 8 -39.10 -29.91 77.00
N ILE A 9 -39.17 -28.62 76.62
CA ILE A 9 -39.74 -27.45 77.34
C ILE A 9 -38.70 -26.70 78.20
N LEU A 10 -38.41 -25.40 78.06
CA LEU A 10 -38.76 -24.34 77.10
C LEU A 10 -37.89 -23.10 77.46
N LEU A 11 -37.58 -22.26 76.47
CA LEU A 11 -37.47 -20.79 76.56
C LEU A 11 -36.60 -20.14 77.67
N ALA A 12 -35.36 -19.81 77.31
CA ALA A 12 -34.76 -18.49 77.55
C ALA A 12 -33.52 -18.33 76.66
N LEU A 13 -33.32 -17.11 76.15
CA LEU A 13 -32.24 -16.65 75.26
C LEU A 13 -32.53 -16.69 73.75
N LEU A 14 -33.62 -16.01 73.40
CA LEU A 14 -33.58 -15.02 72.32
C LEU A 14 -32.52 -13.94 72.67
N ILE A 15 -31.86 -13.41 71.64
CA ILE A 15 -30.82 -12.36 71.65
C ILE A 15 -29.37 -12.91 71.72
N VAL A 16 -28.86 -13.44 70.60
CA VAL A 16 -27.71 -12.91 69.83
C VAL A 16 -27.71 -13.63 68.46
N PHE A 17 -28.59 -13.21 67.54
CA PHE A 17 -28.54 -13.63 66.12
C PHE A 17 -28.91 -12.45 65.20
N LEU A 18 -28.39 -11.26 65.49
CA LEU A 18 -28.65 -10.03 64.73
C LEU A 18 -27.42 -9.29 64.13
N PRO A 19 -26.18 -9.84 64.10
CA PRO A 19 -25.15 -9.30 63.20
C PRO A 19 -24.95 -10.09 61.89
N LEU A 20 -25.54 -11.28 61.74
CA LEU A 20 -25.30 -12.15 60.56
C LEU A 20 -26.36 -11.98 59.46
N VAL A 21 -27.64 -11.78 59.82
CA VAL A 21 -28.72 -11.56 58.83
C VAL A 21 -28.67 -10.16 58.22
N SER A 22 -28.29 -9.15 59.01
CA SER A 22 -28.11 -7.77 58.53
C SER A 22 -26.90 -7.64 57.59
N LYS A 23 -25.79 -8.32 57.88
CA LYS A 23 -24.63 -8.38 56.96
C LYS A 23 -24.94 -9.12 55.67
N SER A 24 -25.70 -10.23 55.69
CA SER A 24 -26.08 -10.94 54.46
C SER A 24 -27.07 -10.14 53.60
N GLN A 25 -28.01 -9.43 54.24
CA GLN A 25 -29.01 -8.61 53.54
C GLN A 25 -28.40 -7.30 52.99
N GLN A 26 -27.46 -6.69 53.74
CA GLN A 26 -26.67 -5.56 53.28
C GLN A 26 -25.70 -5.96 52.17
N TRP A 27 -25.11 -7.14 52.24
CA TRP A 27 -24.28 -7.71 51.16
C TRP A 27 -25.12 -7.99 49.89
N GLN A 28 -26.33 -8.55 50.03
CA GLN A 28 -27.26 -8.75 48.91
C GLN A 28 -27.74 -7.42 48.30
N GLN A 29 -28.10 -6.42 49.11
CA GLN A 29 -28.49 -5.09 48.62
C GLN A 29 -27.34 -4.36 47.93
N ASN A 30 -26.12 -4.45 48.48
CA ASN A 30 -24.93 -3.88 47.85
C ASN A 30 -24.65 -4.53 46.49
N ASN A 31 -24.84 -5.84 46.36
CA ASN A 31 -24.67 -6.53 45.07
C ASN A 31 -25.71 -6.10 44.03
N ILE A 32 -26.98 -5.92 44.42
CA ILE A 32 -28.02 -5.42 43.51
C ILE A 32 -27.71 -3.99 43.05
N ALA A 33 -27.26 -3.12 43.96
CA ALA A 33 -26.90 -1.75 43.63
C ALA A 33 -25.67 -1.68 42.70
N ILE A 34 -24.66 -2.51 42.95
CA ILE A 34 -23.48 -2.65 42.08
C ILE A 34 -23.91 -3.13 40.68
N GLU A 35 -24.75 -4.16 40.61
CA GLU A 35 -25.24 -4.72 39.34
C GLU A 35 -26.04 -3.68 38.52
N GLN A 36 -26.92 -2.92 39.17
CA GLN A 36 -27.67 -1.85 38.52
C GLN A 36 -26.74 -0.75 37.99
N MET A 37 -25.73 -0.36 38.78
CA MET A 37 -24.76 0.65 38.38
C MET A 37 -23.89 0.17 37.20
N THR A 38 -23.37 -1.05 37.24
CA THR A 38 -22.58 -1.61 36.13
C THR A 38 -23.41 -1.74 34.85
N LYS A 39 -24.70 -2.10 34.96
CA LYS A 39 -25.62 -2.13 33.81
C LYS A 39 -25.85 -0.75 33.20
N GLN A 40 -25.92 0.30 34.02
CA GLN A 40 -26.03 1.67 33.53
C GLN A 40 -24.75 2.13 32.84
N ILE A 41 -23.58 1.80 33.41
CA ILE A 41 -22.27 2.04 32.79
C ILE A 41 -22.20 1.35 31.42
N ASP A 42 -22.54 0.06 31.36
CA ASP A 42 -22.54 -0.71 30.12
C ASP A 42 -23.46 -0.12 29.06
N ASN A 43 -24.66 0.30 29.45
CA ASN A 43 -25.58 0.95 28.53
C ASN A 43 -25.03 2.29 28.03
N TYR A 44 -24.40 3.09 28.89
CA TYR A 44 -23.80 4.36 28.49
C TYR A 44 -22.63 4.15 27.50
N ILE A 45 -21.72 3.22 27.81
CA ILE A 45 -20.60 2.87 26.93
C ILE A 45 -21.09 2.26 25.62
N GLY A 46 -22.09 1.37 25.66
CA GLY A 46 -22.66 0.74 24.47
C GLY A 46 -23.34 1.70 23.50
N ASN A 47 -23.81 2.85 23.98
CA ASN A 47 -24.37 3.92 23.15
C ASN A 47 -23.34 4.98 22.73
N THR A 48 -22.08 4.85 23.15
CA THR A 48 -21.00 5.76 22.77
C THR A 48 -20.38 5.28 21.44
N PRO A 49 -20.09 6.19 20.49
CA PRO A 49 -19.33 5.83 19.29
C PRO A 49 -18.06 5.07 19.65
N HIS A 50 -17.86 3.93 19.02
CA HIS A 50 -16.76 3.02 19.36
C HIS A 50 -15.45 3.45 18.71
N ILE A 51 -14.99 4.63 19.11
CA ILE A 51 -13.71 5.25 18.77
C ILE A 51 -13.02 5.66 20.06
N THR A 52 -11.69 5.49 20.12
CA THR A 52 -10.90 5.65 21.36
C THR A 52 -11.20 6.96 22.08
N ASP A 53 -11.18 8.10 21.37
CA ASP A 53 -11.41 9.43 21.98
C ASP A 53 -12.81 9.56 22.60
N SER A 54 -13.84 9.02 21.94
CA SER A 54 -15.21 9.06 22.46
C SER A 54 -15.37 8.16 23.68
N LEU A 55 -14.77 6.96 23.66
CA LEU A 55 -14.79 6.04 24.79
C LEU A 55 -14.00 6.60 25.98
N VAL A 56 -12.85 7.21 25.74
CA VAL A 56 -12.06 7.91 26.76
C VAL A 56 -12.86 9.05 27.40
N ALA A 57 -13.48 9.91 26.60
CA ALA A 57 -14.32 11.01 27.10
C ALA A 57 -15.53 10.49 27.90
N ALA A 58 -16.15 9.40 27.44
CA ALA A 58 -17.22 8.72 28.15
C ALA A 58 -16.77 8.17 29.50
N CYS A 59 -15.61 7.50 29.55
CA CYS A 59 -15.01 7.00 30.78
C CYS A 59 -14.70 8.12 31.76
N ASP A 60 -14.07 9.20 31.30
CA ASP A 60 -13.77 10.38 32.11
C ASP A 60 -15.02 10.96 32.74
N ARG A 61 -16.11 11.07 31.97
CA ARG A 61 -17.40 11.55 32.48
C ARG A 61 -17.98 10.63 33.54
N LEU A 62 -17.91 9.31 33.37
CA LEU A 62 -18.43 8.36 34.34
C LEU A 62 -17.63 8.38 35.64
N ILE A 63 -16.29 8.43 35.55
CA ILE A 63 -15.40 8.42 36.71
C ILE A 63 -15.51 9.74 37.50
N SER A 64 -15.54 10.89 36.81
CA SER A 64 -15.62 12.21 37.45
C SER A 64 -16.97 12.49 38.12
N ASN A 65 -18.06 11.86 37.68
CA ASN A 65 -19.38 11.99 38.30
C ASN A 65 -19.57 11.12 39.56
N ALA A 66 -18.57 10.32 39.94
CA ALA A 66 -18.65 9.51 41.15
C ALA A 66 -18.70 10.40 42.41
N GLN A 67 -19.56 10.05 43.36
CA GLN A 67 -19.83 10.88 44.54
C GLN A 67 -18.64 10.99 45.52
N ASN A 68 -17.70 10.05 45.46
CA ASN A 68 -16.51 10.02 46.29
C ASN A 68 -15.42 9.16 45.64
N GLN A 69 -14.20 9.21 46.20
CA GLN A 69 -13.03 8.50 45.68
C GLN A 69 -13.21 6.97 45.62
N LYS A 70 -13.92 6.36 46.58
CA LYS A 70 -14.18 4.91 46.55
C LYS A 70 -15.10 4.51 45.40
N ALA A 71 -16.14 5.30 45.15
CA ALA A 71 -17.02 5.11 44.00
C ALA A 71 -16.25 5.35 42.69
N ALA A 72 -15.40 6.37 42.63
CA ALA A 72 -14.55 6.63 41.47
C ALA A 72 -13.60 5.45 41.19
N SER A 73 -12.92 4.94 42.22
CA SER A 73 -12.05 3.76 42.14
C SER A 73 -12.81 2.54 41.61
N PHE A 74 -14.03 2.30 42.09
CA PHE A 74 -14.87 1.20 41.60
C PHE A 74 -15.21 1.37 40.12
N VAL A 75 -15.70 2.54 39.71
CA VAL A 75 -16.10 2.81 38.33
C VAL A 75 -14.90 2.69 37.39
N ALA A 76 -13.77 3.30 37.75
CA ALA A 76 -12.53 3.22 36.97
C ALA A 76 -12.02 1.77 36.87
N GLY A 77 -12.04 1.00 37.96
CA GLY A 77 -11.61 -0.40 37.95
C GLY A 77 -12.53 -1.29 37.13
N TYR A 78 -13.84 -1.06 37.19
CA TYR A 78 -14.82 -1.75 36.36
C TYR A 78 -14.61 -1.47 34.87
N LEU A 79 -14.44 -0.20 34.50
CA LEU A 79 -14.17 0.21 33.11
C LEU A 79 -12.83 -0.37 32.62
N PHE A 80 -11.76 -0.29 33.44
CA PHE A 80 -10.49 -0.93 33.12
C PHE A 80 -10.66 -2.42 32.81
N ASN A 81 -11.35 -3.18 33.66
CA ASN A 81 -11.58 -4.61 33.44
C ASN A 81 -12.40 -4.87 32.16
N LYS A 82 -13.44 -4.07 31.93
CA LYS A 82 -14.27 -4.15 30.72
C LYS A 82 -13.43 -4.03 29.45
N PHE A 83 -12.60 -3.00 29.35
CA PHE A 83 -11.78 -2.75 28.17
C PHE A 83 -10.56 -3.69 28.06
N SER A 84 -9.90 -4.01 29.17
CA SER A 84 -8.71 -4.90 29.16
C SER A 84 -9.02 -6.35 28.82
N THR A 85 -10.28 -6.78 29.01
CA THR A 85 -10.77 -8.11 28.62
C THR A 85 -11.58 -8.10 27.33
N SER A 86 -11.70 -6.95 26.66
CA SER A 86 -12.46 -6.83 25.43
C SER A 86 -11.80 -7.61 24.30
N SER A 87 -12.61 -8.22 23.44
CA SER A 87 -12.15 -8.82 22.18
C SER A 87 -12.13 -7.81 21.03
N ILE A 88 -12.48 -6.55 21.28
CA ILE A 88 -12.51 -5.51 20.24
C ILE A 88 -11.13 -4.87 20.16
N MET A 89 -10.57 -4.91 18.94
CA MET A 89 -9.26 -4.36 18.66
C MET A 89 -9.24 -2.84 18.88
N GLY A 90 -8.34 -2.37 19.75
CA GLY A 90 -8.17 -0.94 20.07
C GLY A 90 -8.67 -0.55 21.45
N ASP A 91 -9.55 -1.36 22.07
CA ASP A 91 -10.05 -1.15 23.44
C ASP A 91 -8.92 -1.16 24.48
N GLU A 92 -7.80 -1.81 24.18
CA GLU A 92 -6.59 -1.79 25.03
C GLU A 92 -6.10 -0.36 25.28
N SER A 93 -6.30 0.56 24.32
CA SER A 93 -5.93 1.97 24.45
C SER A 93 -6.75 2.67 25.54
N VAL A 94 -8.04 2.35 25.64
CA VAL A 94 -8.92 2.89 26.68
C VAL A 94 -8.54 2.31 28.04
N ALA A 95 -8.22 1.01 28.11
CA ALA A 95 -7.75 0.38 29.33
C ALA A 95 -6.42 0.99 29.83
N VAL A 96 -5.43 1.16 28.95
CA VAL A 96 -4.14 1.81 29.26
C VAL A 96 -4.34 3.26 29.68
N TYR A 97 -5.24 4.00 29.02
CA TYR A 97 -5.57 5.36 29.43
C TYR A 97 -6.12 5.42 30.86
N ILE A 98 -7.09 4.55 31.18
CA ILE A 98 -7.69 4.49 32.52
C ILE A 98 -6.63 4.11 33.57
N SER A 99 -5.81 3.10 33.27
CA SER A 99 -4.79 2.62 34.20
C SER A 99 -3.76 3.70 34.52
N ARG A 100 -3.24 4.40 33.51
CA ARG A 100 -2.29 5.51 33.67
C ARG A 100 -2.92 6.69 34.40
N LYS A 101 -3.98 7.27 33.83
CA LYS A 101 -4.57 8.53 34.32
C LYS A 101 -5.14 8.43 35.73
N TYR A 102 -5.81 7.33 36.06
CA TYR A 102 -6.58 7.25 37.30
C TYR A 102 -5.88 6.48 38.41
N PHE A 103 -5.07 5.46 38.08
CA PHE A 103 -4.47 4.57 39.09
C PHE A 103 -2.94 4.72 39.21
N LEU A 104 -2.18 4.57 38.13
CA LEU A 104 -0.71 4.52 38.20
C LEU A 104 -0.09 5.91 38.43
N ASP A 105 -0.60 6.90 37.70
CA ASP A 105 -0.16 8.30 37.79
C ASP A 105 -1.23 9.19 38.46
N GLY A 106 -2.38 8.58 38.79
CA GLY A 106 -3.56 9.25 39.34
C GLY A 106 -3.77 9.02 40.85
N PRO A 107 -4.84 9.63 41.41
CA PRO A 107 -5.09 9.60 42.85
C PRO A 107 -5.95 8.40 43.31
N LEU A 108 -6.44 7.55 42.41
CA LEU A 108 -7.35 6.46 42.79
C LEU A 108 -6.58 5.24 43.28
N GLU A 109 -7.08 4.64 44.36
CA GLU A 109 -6.57 3.37 44.87
C GLU A 109 -7.39 2.21 44.31
N TRP A 110 -6.73 1.12 43.93
CA TRP A 110 -7.41 -0.09 43.48
C TRP A 110 -8.13 -0.77 44.65
N SER A 111 -9.42 -1.09 44.48
CA SER A 111 -10.18 -1.82 45.50
C SER A 111 -9.99 -3.33 45.34
N GLY A 112 -9.19 -3.95 46.22
CA GLY A 112 -9.00 -5.41 46.30
C GLY A 112 -7.53 -5.86 46.23
N ASP A 113 -7.25 -7.06 46.72
CA ASP A 113 -5.88 -7.58 46.81
C ASP A 113 -5.33 -7.96 45.42
N GLY A 114 -4.10 -7.54 45.12
CA GLY A 114 -3.34 -7.94 43.92
C GLY A 114 -3.72 -7.26 42.59
N GLY A 115 -4.88 -6.61 42.49
CA GLY A 115 -5.35 -6.05 41.22
C GLY A 115 -4.51 -4.90 40.68
N ILE A 116 -3.87 -4.10 41.54
CA ILE A 116 -2.94 -3.05 41.10
C ILE A 116 -1.70 -3.61 40.38
N ALA A 117 -1.23 -4.80 40.77
CA ALA A 117 -0.10 -5.45 40.11
C ALA A 117 -0.48 -5.98 38.72
N LEU A 118 -1.68 -6.56 38.59
CA LEU A 118 -2.22 -6.99 37.30
C LEU A 118 -2.46 -5.81 36.36
N LEU A 119 -3.03 -4.72 36.87
CA LEU A 119 -3.22 -3.48 36.11
C LEU A 119 -1.88 -2.91 35.62
N ARG A 120 -0.86 -2.88 36.50
CA ARG A 120 0.48 -2.44 36.11
C ARG A 120 1.08 -3.33 35.03
N LEU A 121 1.03 -4.66 35.20
CA LEU A 121 1.55 -5.61 34.23
C LEU A 121 0.86 -5.47 32.86
N TYR A 122 -0.48 -5.39 32.86
CA TYR A 122 -1.24 -5.14 31.65
C TYR A 122 -0.80 -3.84 30.96
N THR A 123 -0.66 -2.77 31.73
CA THR A 123 -0.27 -1.46 31.19
C THR A 123 1.11 -1.53 30.53
N GLU A 124 2.11 -2.04 31.27
CA GLU A 124 3.50 -2.11 30.80
C GLU A 124 3.68 -2.94 29.52
N PHE A 125 2.86 -3.98 29.32
CA PHE A 125 2.93 -4.83 28.14
C PHE A 125 2.16 -4.26 26.94
N ASN A 126 1.16 -3.41 27.16
CA ASN A 126 0.31 -2.91 26.08
C ASN A 126 0.67 -1.50 25.61
N GLU A 127 1.20 -0.65 26.50
CA GLU A 127 1.33 0.79 26.26
C GLU A 127 2.30 1.19 25.15
N ASN A 128 3.16 0.26 24.71
CA ASN A 128 4.17 0.52 23.67
C ASN A 128 3.71 0.11 22.26
N SER A 129 2.59 -0.60 22.13
CA SER A 129 2.16 -1.19 20.86
C SER A 129 0.64 -1.04 20.63
N LEU A 130 0.09 0.11 21.00
CA LEU A 130 -1.32 0.43 20.71
C LEU A 130 -1.50 0.84 19.25
N ILE A 131 -2.73 0.71 18.74
CA ILE A 131 -3.06 1.18 17.39
C ILE A 131 -2.80 2.69 17.27
N GLY A 132 -2.19 3.09 16.16
CA GLY A 132 -1.81 4.47 15.86
C GLY A 132 -0.42 4.86 16.37
N MET A 133 0.22 4.03 17.21
CA MET A 133 1.60 4.26 17.64
C MET A 133 2.59 3.79 16.58
N ASP A 134 3.77 4.41 16.55
CA ASP A 134 4.93 3.85 15.87
C ASP A 134 5.28 2.50 16.51
N ALA A 135 5.52 1.48 15.69
CA ALA A 135 5.91 0.18 16.17
C ALA A 135 7.27 0.27 16.92
N PRO A 136 7.40 -0.33 18.12
CA PRO A 136 8.68 -0.33 18.83
C PRO A 136 9.82 -0.86 17.98
N GLU A 137 10.99 -0.24 18.08
CA GLU A 137 12.20 -0.71 17.39
C GLU A 137 12.41 -2.21 17.64
N LEU A 138 12.63 -2.97 16.57
CA LEU A 138 12.88 -4.41 16.65
C LEU A 138 13.92 -4.80 15.62
N ALA A 139 15.17 -4.91 16.08
CA ALA A 139 16.31 -5.37 15.31
C ALA A 139 16.71 -6.77 15.76
N LEU A 140 16.48 -7.77 14.91
CA LEU A 140 16.69 -9.19 15.23
C LEU A 140 17.63 -9.86 14.22
N SER A 141 18.19 -10.99 14.61
CA SER A 141 19.11 -11.77 13.76
C SER A 141 18.31 -12.58 12.73
N SER A 142 18.71 -12.48 11.46
CA SER A 142 18.33 -13.45 10.44
C SER A 142 19.10 -14.77 10.61
N ILE A 143 18.66 -15.83 9.94
CA ILE A 143 19.36 -17.13 9.92
C ILE A 143 20.81 -16.99 9.38
N GLY A 144 21.07 -16.00 8.52
CA GLY A 144 22.41 -15.70 8.01
C GLY A 144 23.29 -14.88 8.95
N GLY A 145 22.80 -14.50 10.14
CA GLY A 145 23.52 -13.69 11.13
C GLY A 145 23.48 -12.18 10.87
N ASN A 146 22.80 -11.72 9.82
CA ASN A 146 22.59 -10.29 9.59
C ASN A 146 21.49 -9.76 10.52
N SER A 147 21.72 -8.59 11.12
CA SER A 147 20.66 -7.85 11.82
C SER A 147 19.67 -7.28 10.81
N VAL A 148 18.39 -7.48 11.06
CA VAL A 148 17.30 -6.93 10.25
C VAL A 148 16.40 -6.12 11.17
N ASN A 149 16.27 -4.83 10.88
CA ASN A 149 15.41 -3.92 11.61
C ASN A 149 14.06 -3.74 10.89
N ILE A 150 12.96 -3.84 11.63
CA ILE A 150 11.62 -3.63 11.09
C ILE A 150 11.43 -2.24 10.46
N HIS A 151 12.11 -1.21 10.97
CA HIS A 151 12.02 0.16 10.46
C HIS A 151 12.79 0.40 9.17
N GLU A 152 13.71 -0.49 8.81
CA GLU A 152 14.48 -0.42 7.56
C GLU A 152 13.74 -1.05 6.37
N LEU A 153 12.61 -1.71 6.61
CA LEU A 153 11.86 -2.39 5.55
C LEU A 153 11.11 -1.40 4.67
N SER A 154 11.41 -1.42 3.37
CA SER A 154 10.72 -0.60 2.36
C SER A 154 9.52 -1.33 1.76
N SER A 155 8.36 -1.23 2.42
CA SER A 155 7.07 -1.70 1.91
C SER A 155 5.93 -0.79 2.33
N ARG A 156 4.84 -0.82 1.57
CA ARG A 156 3.62 -0.07 1.92
C ARG A 156 2.96 -0.64 3.18
N PHE A 157 2.97 -1.97 3.33
CA PHE A 157 2.54 -2.63 4.56
C PHE A 157 3.57 -3.65 5.04
N THR A 158 3.76 -3.73 6.35
CA THR A 158 4.57 -4.76 6.97
C THR A 158 3.70 -5.59 7.92
N ILE A 159 3.67 -6.91 7.69
CA ILE A 159 3.06 -7.85 8.64
C ILE A 159 4.15 -8.28 9.61
N LEU A 160 4.00 -7.93 10.89
CA LEU A 160 4.84 -8.43 11.96
C LEU A 160 4.18 -9.69 12.55
N TYR A 161 4.81 -10.84 12.33
CA TYR A 161 4.25 -12.15 12.66
C TYR A 161 5.13 -12.86 13.68
N PHE A 162 4.63 -12.99 14.92
CA PHE A 162 5.28 -13.77 15.98
C PHE A 162 4.76 -15.21 15.95
N PHE A 163 5.66 -16.18 15.83
CA PHE A 163 5.28 -17.58 15.69
C PHE A 163 6.27 -18.56 16.33
N ASP A 164 5.76 -19.77 16.56
CA ASP A 164 6.53 -20.92 17.02
C ASP A 164 6.30 -22.10 16.06
N SER A 165 7.38 -22.74 15.63
CA SER A 165 7.40 -23.91 14.75
C SER A 165 6.82 -25.17 15.39
N SER A 166 6.65 -25.21 16.71
CA SER A 166 5.97 -26.27 17.45
C SER A 166 4.47 -25.98 17.67
N CYS A 167 4.02 -24.74 17.45
CA CYS A 167 2.63 -24.35 17.68
C CYS A 167 1.70 -24.90 16.58
N LYS A 168 0.70 -25.69 16.99
CA LYS A 168 -0.31 -26.25 16.08
C LYS A 168 -1.10 -25.15 15.35
N THR A 169 -1.56 -24.14 16.06
CA THR A 169 -2.32 -23.02 15.47
C THR A 169 -1.49 -22.24 14.45
N CYS A 170 -0.19 -22.04 14.71
CA CYS A 170 0.72 -21.43 13.73
C CYS A 170 0.76 -22.24 12.43
N LYS A 171 0.93 -23.57 12.51
CA LYS A 171 0.95 -24.45 11.34
C LYS A 171 -0.38 -24.48 10.59
N ASP A 172 -1.48 -24.58 11.32
CA ASP A 172 -2.81 -24.70 10.74
C ASP A 172 -3.24 -23.40 10.02
N SER A 173 -2.85 -22.23 10.54
CA SER A 173 -3.21 -20.92 9.96
C SER A 173 -2.22 -20.35 8.94
N PHE A 174 -1.01 -20.89 8.85
CA PHE A 174 0.02 -20.36 7.95
C PHE A 174 -0.36 -20.41 6.46
N PRO A 175 -0.95 -21.49 5.91
CA PRO A 175 -1.37 -21.52 4.51
C PRO A 175 -2.40 -20.44 4.17
N GLU A 176 -3.31 -20.15 5.10
CA GLU A 176 -4.31 -19.09 4.95
C GLU A 176 -3.64 -17.71 4.94
N LEU A 177 -2.73 -17.44 5.88
CA LEU A 177 -1.93 -16.22 5.93
C LEU A 177 -1.15 -15.99 4.62
N ALA A 178 -0.43 -17.01 4.15
CA ALA A 178 0.33 -16.92 2.91
C ALA A 178 -0.58 -16.69 1.69
N GLY A 179 -1.74 -17.33 1.64
CA GLY A 179 -2.74 -17.11 0.60
C GLY A 179 -3.32 -15.69 0.61
N ILE A 180 -3.50 -15.07 1.78
CA ILE A 180 -3.90 -13.66 1.90
C ILE A 180 -2.80 -12.77 1.34
N ILE A 181 -1.54 -12.99 1.75
CA ILE A 181 -0.39 -12.20 1.28
C ILE A 181 -0.26 -12.28 -0.25
N GLU A 182 -0.43 -13.47 -0.83
CA GLU A 182 -0.43 -13.66 -2.28
C GLU A 182 -1.54 -12.85 -2.98
N ARG A 183 -2.78 -12.89 -2.47
CA ARG A 183 -3.92 -12.13 -3.03
C ARG A 183 -3.67 -10.62 -2.98
N PHE A 184 -3.09 -10.13 -1.89
CA PHE A 184 -2.83 -8.71 -1.65
C PHE A 184 -1.41 -8.27 -2.05
N ASN A 185 -0.64 -9.07 -2.80
CA ASN A 185 0.74 -8.75 -3.16
C ASN A 185 0.88 -7.42 -3.94
N HIS A 186 -0.17 -7.01 -4.66
CA HIS A 186 -0.24 -5.72 -5.34
C HIS A 186 -0.19 -4.50 -4.39
N LEU A 187 -0.43 -4.72 -3.09
CA LEU A 187 -0.28 -3.71 -2.05
C LEU A 187 1.15 -3.58 -1.53
N SER A 188 2.15 -4.27 -2.11
CA SER A 188 3.56 -4.21 -1.65
C SER A 188 3.68 -4.52 -0.15
N ILE A 189 3.53 -5.81 0.17
CA ILE A 189 3.56 -6.34 1.54
C ILE A 189 4.93 -6.97 1.81
N SER A 190 5.53 -6.64 2.95
CA SER A 190 6.63 -7.42 3.53
C SER A 190 6.16 -8.17 4.77
N VAL A 191 6.77 -9.31 5.07
CA VAL A 191 6.53 -10.06 6.31
C VAL A 191 7.79 -10.09 7.14
N TYR A 192 7.72 -9.53 8.35
CA TYR A 192 8.75 -9.67 9.38
C TYR A 192 8.33 -10.80 10.33
N ALA A 193 8.83 -12.00 10.05
CA ALA A 193 8.44 -13.25 10.71
C ALA A 193 9.40 -13.55 11.86
N VAL A 194 8.96 -13.26 13.08
CA VAL A 194 9.71 -13.43 14.33
C VAL A 194 9.46 -14.82 14.89
N TYR A 195 10.48 -15.66 14.84
CA TYR A 195 10.49 -16.95 15.53
C TYR A 195 10.78 -16.73 17.03
N THR A 196 9.85 -17.16 17.88
CA THR A 196 9.92 -16.87 19.33
C THR A 196 10.80 -17.83 20.13
N GLN A 197 11.42 -18.82 19.47
CA GLN A 197 12.37 -19.73 20.09
C GLN A 197 13.77 -19.53 19.51
N SER A 198 14.77 -20.22 20.06
CA SER A 198 16.18 -20.08 19.67
C SER A 198 16.70 -21.17 18.73
N ASP A 199 15.97 -22.27 18.49
CA ASP A 199 16.43 -23.37 17.63
C ASP A 199 16.21 -23.05 16.14
N THR A 200 17.25 -22.50 15.51
CA THR A 200 17.23 -22.12 14.09
C THR A 200 16.99 -23.31 13.14
N ASN A 201 17.26 -24.55 13.57
CA ASN A 201 16.95 -25.72 12.74
C ASN A 201 15.44 -25.92 12.63
N GLN A 202 14.69 -25.69 13.71
CA GLN A 202 13.23 -25.80 13.70
C GLN A 202 12.58 -24.67 12.90
N LEU A 203 13.18 -23.48 12.92
CA LEU A 203 12.82 -22.39 12.01
C LEU A 203 13.00 -22.81 10.55
N GLU A 204 14.14 -23.41 10.20
CA GLU A 204 14.38 -23.87 8.83
C GLU A 204 13.40 -24.96 8.40
N VAL A 205 13.10 -25.92 9.28
CA VAL A 205 12.08 -26.96 9.01
C VAL A 205 10.71 -26.34 8.73
N PHE A 206 10.31 -25.30 9.48
CA PHE A 206 9.07 -24.59 9.23
C PHE A 206 9.06 -23.92 7.85
N ARG A 207 10.15 -23.23 7.49
CA ARG A 207 10.31 -22.59 6.16
C ARG A 207 10.24 -23.60 5.02
N GLN A 208 10.88 -24.76 5.18
CA GLN A 208 10.84 -25.81 4.17
C GLN A 208 9.46 -26.47 4.06
N THR A 209 8.74 -26.58 5.17
CA THR A 209 7.37 -27.15 5.20
C THR A 209 6.41 -26.34 4.35
N PHE A 210 6.53 -25.01 4.37
CA PHE A 210 5.64 -24.08 3.65
C PHE A 210 6.32 -23.36 2.49
N LYS A 211 7.35 -23.98 1.91
CA LYS A 211 8.18 -23.37 0.87
C LYS A 211 7.35 -22.89 -0.32
N GLN A 212 6.37 -23.69 -0.74
CA GLN A 212 5.54 -23.37 -1.90
C GLN A 212 4.67 -22.13 -1.65
N GLU A 213 4.03 -22.05 -0.48
CA GLU A 213 3.20 -20.91 -0.07
C GLU A 213 4.03 -19.62 0.03
N ILE A 214 5.24 -19.72 0.57
CA ILE A 214 6.17 -18.58 0.67
C ILE A 214 6.58 -18.10 -0.73
N GLU A 215 7.00 -19.00 -1.62
CA GLU A 215 7.44 -18.67 -2.98
C GLU A 215 6.32 -18.10 -3.86
N ASN A 216 5.09 -18.60 -3.71
CA ASN A 216 3.93 -18.11 -4.46
C ASN A 216 3.58 -16.65 -4.14
N SER A 217 3.78 -16.22 -2.89
CA SER A 217 3.37 -14.89 -2.43
C SER A 217 4.08 -13.74 -3.15
N LYS A 218 5.29 -13.96 -3.70
CA LYS A 218 6.19 -12.94 -4.28
C LYS A 218 6.52 -11.75 -3.35
N SER A 219 6.07 -11.80 -2.10
CA SER A 219 6.37 -10.86 -1.04
C SER A 219 7.71 -11.19 -0.39
N GLU A 220 8.38 -10.21 0.17
CA GLU A 220 9.64 -10.43 0.88
C GLU A 220 9.37 -10.91 2.32
N TRP A 221 9.94 -12.06 2.68
CA TRP A 221 9.86 -12.64 4.02
C TRP A 221 11.19 -12.52 4.74
N PHE A 222 11.20 -11.74 5.82
CA PHE A 222 12.32 -11.55 6.73
C PHE A 222 12.15 -12.50 7.92
N TRP A 223 12.84 -13.66 7.84
CA TRP A 223 12.83 -14.66 8.90
C TRP A 223 13.89 -14.34 9.94
N VAL A 224 13.45 -13.99 11.14
CA VAL A 224 14.32 -13.52 12.22
C VAL A 224 14.02 -14.21 13.54
N TYR A 225 14.97 -14.17 14.47
CA TYR A 225 14.83 -14.71 15.81
C TYR A 225 15.64 -13.87 16.82
N ASP A 226 15.27 -13.94 18.09
CA ASP A 226 15.99 -13.27 19.16
C ASP A 226 17.14 -14.17 19.66
N GLN A 227 18.31 -13.99 19.06
CA GLN A 227 19.49 -14.81 19.33
C GLN A 227 19.97 -14.69 20.79
N ASP A 228 19.92 -13.48 21.35
CA ASP A 228 20.48 -13.17 22.67
C ASP A 228 19.41 -13.07 23.77
N GLY A 229 18.12 -13.13 23.39
CA GLY A 229 16.98 -12.98 24.30
C GLY A 229 16.84 -11.57 24.87
N GLN A 230 17.43 -10.55 24.23
CA GLN A 230 17.52 -9.18 24.74
C GLN A 230 16.57 -8.19 24.05
N SER A 231 15.84 -8.62 23.04
CA SER A 231 14.96 -7.71 22.26
C SER A 231 13.79 -7.18 23.08
N ASN A 232 13.41 -7.87 24.16
CA ASN A 232 12.21 -7.58 24.96
C ASN A 232 10.91 -7.55 24.14
N PHE A 233 10.84 -8.23 22.99
CA PHE A 233 9.64 -8.21 22.15
C PHE A 233 8.37 -8.65 22.91
N HIS A 234 8.50 -9.57 23.88
CA HIS A 234 7.41 -9.99 24.76
C HIS A 234 6.73 -8.82 25.48
N LYS A 235 7.53 -7.87 26.00
CA LYS A 235 7.04 -6.68 26.70
C LYS A 235 6.62 -5.58 25.73
N LEU A 236 7.41 -5.33 24.68
CA LEU A 236 7.15 -4.24 23.74
C LEU A 236 5.87 -4.48 22.91
N TYR A 237 5.63 -5.72 22.53
CA TYR A 237 4.53 -6.12 21.65
C TYR A 237 3.45 -6.97 22.35
N ASN A 238 3.51 -7.11 23.68
CA ASN A 238 2.63 -8.01 24.45
C ASN A 238 2.53 -9.43 23.87
N VAL A 239 3.67 -10.02 23.48
CA VAL A 239 3.69 -11.36 22.85
C VAL A 239 3.76 -12.40 23.95
N LEU A 240 2.59 -12.79 24.46
CA LEU A 240 2.43 -13.80 25.52
C LEU A 240 2.09 -15.19 24.96
N SER A 241 1.63 -15.26 23.72
CA SER A 241 1.30 -16.50 23.02
C SER A 241 1.53 -16.36 21.52
N THR A 242 1.57 -17.49 20.82
CA THR A 242 1.74 -17.56 19.36
C THR A 242 0.59 -18.35 18.72
N PRO A 243 0.11 -17.98 17.52
CA PRO A 243 0.57 -16.86 16.70
C PRO A 243 0.07 -15.51 17.21
N GLN A 244 0.82 -14.45 16.95
CA GLN A 244 0.37 -13.07 17.13
C GLN A 244 0.80 -12.21 15.94
N MET A 245 -0.11 -11.39 15.43
CA MET A 245 0.13 -10.58 14.24
C MET A 245 -0.21 -9.12 14.48
N PHE A 246 0.64 -8.26 13.91
CA PHE A 246 0.40 -6.84 13.74
C PHE A 246 0.46 -6.51 12.25
N LEU A 247 -0.31 -5.50 11.85
CA LEU A 247 -0.18 -4.87 10.54
C LEU A 247 0.34 -3.46 10.75
N LEU A 248 1.44 -3.15 10.09
CA LEU A 248 2.07 -1.83 10.10
C LEU A 248 1.86 -1.15 8.75
N ASP A 249 1.66 0.16 8.77
CA ASP A 249 1.73 0.98 7.56
C ASP A 249 3.17 1.27 7.13
N ARG A 250 3.32 2.10 6.11
CA ARG A 250 4.60 2.46 5.51
C ARG A 250 5.53 3.14 6.51
N GLU A 251 4.98 4.01 7.36
CA GLU A 251 5.70 4.71 8.43
C GLU A 251 5.91 3.83 9.67
N LYS A 252 5.56 2.53 9.57
CA LYS A 252 5.66 1.54 10.63
C LYS A 252 4.74 1.85 11.81
N ARG A 253 3.65 2.58 11.59
CA ARG A 253 2.60 2.74 12.61
C ARG A 253 1.73 1.50 12.64
N ILE A 254 1.32 1.12 13.84
CA ILE A 254 0.45 -0.04 14.07
C ILE A 254 -0.96 0.32 13.61
N ILE A 255 -1.42 -0.29 12.52
CA ILE A 255 -2.78 -0.13 11.99
C ILE A 255 -3.67 -1.36 12.23
N GLY A 256 -3.11 -2.42 12.79
CA GLY A 256 -3.82 -3.60 13.26
C GLY A 256 -2.98 -4.40 14.26
N ARG A 257 -3.63 -5.02 15.25
CA ARG A 257 -2.99 -5.76 16.34
C ARG A 257 -3.84 -6.96 16.73
N ASN A 258 -3.19 -8.00 17.28
CA ASN A 258 -3.84 -9.25 17.71
C ASN A 258 -4.61 -9.89 16.55
N LEU A 259 -4.05 -9.80 15.34
CA LEU A 259 -4.72 -10.21 14.12
C LEU A 259 -4.72 -11.73 13.99
N ASN A 260 -5.82 -12.25 13.46
CA ASN A 260 -5.91 -13.55 12.80
C ASN A 260 -6.05 -13.35 11.28
N PRO A 261 -5.95 -14.41 10.44
CA PRO A 261 -6.06 -14.29 8.99
C PRO A 261 -7.30 -13.51 8.51
N ASN A 262 -8.50 -13.83 9.02
CA ASN A 262 -9.74 -13.14 8.65
C ASN A 262 -9.70 -11.63 8.94
N SER A 263 -9.23 -11.24 10.12
CA SER A 263 -9.11 -9.82 10.50
C SER A 263 -8.05 -9.09 9.69
N LEU A 264 -6.94 -9.76 9.35
CA LEU A 264 -5.90 -9.22 8.47
C LEU A 264 -6.46 -8.97 7.06
N GLU A 265 -7.16 -9.96 6.48
CA GLU A 265 -7.80 -9.82 5.17
C GLU A 265 -8.83 -8.68 5.17
N SER A 266 -9.64 -8.56 6.21
CA SER A 266 -10.61 -7.47 6.33
C SER A 266 -9.95 -6.09 6.35
N ILE A 267 -8.85 -5.93 7.10
CA ILE A 267 -8.12 -4.66 7.15
C ILE A 267 -7.45 -4.39 5.79
N LEU A 268 -6.76 -5.36 5.20
CA LEU A 268 -6.11 -5.20 3.90
C LEU A 268 -7.12 -4.85 2.80
N GLY A 269 -8.28 -5.51 2.76
CA GLY A 269 -9.36 -5.18 1.83
C GLY A 269 -9.92 -3.76 2.04
N SER A 270 -10.05 -3.33 3.30
CA SER A 270 -10.43 -1.93 3.59
C SER A 270 -9.36 -0.94 3.11
N ARG A 271 -8.07 -1.28 3.24
CA ARG A 271 -6.97 -0.44 2.77
C ARG A 271 -6.89 -0.39 1.25
N GLU A 272 -7.04 -1.52 0.57
CA GLU A 272 -7.13 -1.61 -0.88
C GLU A 272 -8.24 -0.70 -1.43
N LYS A 273 -9.44 -0.77 -0.83
CA LYS A 273 -10.57 0.08 -1.22
C LYS A 273 -10.27 1.56 -1.04
N MET A 274 -9.72 1.95 0.11
CA MET A 274 -9.33 3.33 0.38
C MET A 274 -8.30 3.84 -0.64
N ILE A 275 -7.27 3.05 -0.94
CA ILE A 275 -6.23 3.39 -1.93
C ILE A 275 -6.86 3.55 -3.32
N SER A 276 -7.75 2.64 -3.71
CA SER A 276 -8.49 2.72 -4.98
C SER A 276 -9.33 4.01 -5.08
N GLU A 277 -10.01 4.40 -4.02
CA GLU A 277 -10.78 5.65 -3.95
C GLU A 277 -9.88 6.89 -4.07
N LEU A 278 -8.70 6.88 -3.45
CA LEU A 278 -7.70 7.95 -3.60
C LEU A 278 -7.24 8.09 -5.06
N HIS A 279 -6.92 6.97 -5.72
CA HIS A 279 -6.54 6.96 -7.13
C HIS A 279 -7.67 7.45 -8.04
N SER A 280 -8.91 7.00 -7.84
CA SER A 280 -10.07 7.45 -8.61
C SER A 280 -10.34 8.95 -8.44
N THR A 281 -10.20 9.45 -7.21
CA THR A 281 -10.32 10.88 -6.88
C THR A 281 -9.24 11.69 -7.59
N ALA A 282 -7.97 11.26 -7.48
CA ALA A 282 -6.84 11.91 -8.13
C ALA A 282 -7.03 11.95 -9.66
N GLN A 283 -7.39 10.81 -10.28
CA GLN A 283 -7.63 10.72 -11.72
C GLN A 283 -8.71 11.71 -12.20
N SER A 284 -9.79 11.87 -11.44
CA SER A 284 -10.89 12.77 -11.79
C SER A 284 -10.54 14.25 -11.56
N PHE A 285 -9.71 14.53 -10.56
CA PHE A 285 -9.27 15.87 -10.17
C PHE A 285 -8.26 16.47 -11.15
N VAL A 286 -7.27 15.68 -11.59
CA VAL A 286 -6.10 16.15 -12.35
C VAL A 286 -6.44 16.99 -13.59
N PRO A 287 -7.33 16.57 -14.50
CA PRO A 287 -7.61 17.33 -15.72
C PRO A 287 -8.22 18.71 -15.43
N GLN A 288 -9.13 18.78 -14.46
CA GLN A 288 -9.78 20.02 -14.07
C GLN A 288 -8.78 20.98 -13.41
N TYR A 289 -7.94 20.46 -12.53
CA TYR A 289 -6.92 21.25 -11.86
C TYR A 289 -5.90 21.82 -12.84
N LEU A 290 -5.35 21.00 -13.73
CA LEU A 290 -4.34 21.45 -14.70
C LEU A 290 -4.89 22.44 -15.72
N SER A 291 -6.20 22.42 -16.02
CA SER A 291 -6.83 23.40 -16.91
C SER A 291 -6.81 24.84 -16.41
N LEU A 292 -6.47 25.05 -15.13
CA LEU A 292 -6.34 26.37 -14.52
C LEU A 292 -4.99 27.05 -14.84
N PHE A 293 -4.04 26.31 -15.44
CA PHE A 293 -2.67 26.77 -15.67
C PHE A 293 -2.33 26.77 -17.16
N ASP A 294 -1.52 27.73 -17.57
CA ASP A 294 -1.00 27.81 -18.95
C ASP A 294 0.31 27.02 -19.07
N LEU A 295 0.18 25.70 -19.26
CA LEU A 295 1.32 24.78 -19.28
C LEU A 295 2.28 24.97 -20.46
N GLU A 296 1.97 25.84 -21.44
CA GLU A 296 2.95 26.25 -22.45
C GLU A 296 4.10 27.07 -21.85
N LYS A 297 3.89 27.68 -20.68
CA LYS A 297 4.88 28.48 -19.96
C LYS A 297 5.53 27.65 -18.85
N GLU A 298 6.82 27.36 -18.99
CA GLU A 298 7.59 26.62 -17.97
C GLU A 298 7.45 27.15 -16.52
N PRO A 299 7.38 28.47 -16.25
CA PRO A 299 7.13 28.97 -14.89
C PRO A 299 5.79 28.53 -14.28
N GLU A 300 4.77 28.24 -15.09
CA GLU A 300 3.46 27.76 -14.61
C GLU A 300 3.51 26.31 -14.11
N TRP A 301 4.54 25.53 -14.49
CA TRP A 301 4.67 24.15 -14.04
C TRP A 301 4.89 24.07 -12.53
N ASP A 302 5.74 24.94 -11.98
CA ASP A 302 5.92 25.01 -10.53
C ASP A 302 4.69 25.59 -9.81
N ALA A 303 4.05 26.59 -10.41
CA ALA A 303 2.81 27.15 -9.87
C ALA A 303 1.69 26.08 -9.76
N ALA A 304 1.64 25.15 -10.71
CA ALA A 304 0.69 24.04 -10.68
C ALA A 304 1.08 22.94 -9.68
N LEU A 305 2.36 22.54 -9.63
CA LEU A 305 2.77 21.30 -8.96
C LEU A 305 3.20 21.50 -7.49
N GLU A 306 3.88 22.60 -7.17
CA GLU A 306 4.44 22.83 -5.83
C GLU A 306 3.36 22.95 -4.74
N PRO A 307 2.22 23.66 -4.94
CA PRO A 307 1.17 23.74 -3.93
C PRO A 307 0.54 22.37 -3.61
N LEU A 308 0.37 21.51 -4.63
CA LEU A 308 -0.08 20.15 -4.43
C LEU A 308 0.94 19.37 -3.62
N PHE A 309 2.22 19.42 -4.03
CA PHE A 309 3.30 18.74 -3.33
C PHE A 309 3.34 19.10 -1.83
N GLN A 310 3.34 20.39 -1.49
CA GLN A 310 3.40 20.85 -0.10
C GLN A 310 2.20 20.36 0.72
N LYS A 311 1.02 20.27 0.11
CA LYS A 311 -0.21 19.84 0.79
C LYS A 311 -0.25 18.34 1.09
N VAL A 312 0.30 17.48 0.22
CA VAL A 312 0.14 16.02 0.35
C VAL A 312 1.40 15.29 0.80
N SER A 313 2.59 15.84 0.57
CA SER A 313 3.87 15.13 0.80
C SER A 313 4.23 14.85 2.26
N LYS A 314 3.64 15.57 3.22
CA LYS A 314 3.92 15.39 4.66
C LYS A 314 2.81 14.68 5.41
N ASP A 315 1.57 14.94 5.02
CA ASP A 315 0.40 14.55 5.81
C ASP A 315 -0.23 13.24 5.31
N ASN A 316 -0.09 12.94 4.02
CA ASN A 316 -0.74 11.77 3.41
C ASN A 316 0.05 11.28 2.18
N LEU A 317 1.02 10.39 2.43
CA LEU A 317 1.85 9.82 1.38
C LEU A 317 1.06 9.00 0.35
N GLU A 318 -0.01 8.32 0.75
CA GLU A 318 -0.87 7.61 -0.21
C GLU A 318 -1.56 8.57 -1.18
N MET A 319 -2.07 9.70 -0.70
CA MET A 319 -2.62 10.75 -1.56
C MET A 319 -1.53 11.37 -2.45
N PHE A 320 -0.32 11.59 -1.93
CA PHE A 320 0.82 12.03 -2.73
C PHE A 320 1.10 11.06 -3.88
N ASN A 321 1.25 9.76 -3.59
CA ASN A 321 1.54 8.75 -4.61
C ASN A 321 0.41 8.68 -5.65
N ALA A 322 -0.86 8.67 -5.24
CA ALA A 322 -1.99 8.66 -6.14
C ALA A 322 -2.03 9.91 -7.05
N LEU A 323 -1.92 11.10 -6.46
CA LEU A 323 -2.02 12.37 -7.18
C LEU A 323 -0.88 12.55 -8.19
N PHE A 324 0.38 12.35 -7.76
CA PHE A 324 1.54 12.55 -8.64
C PHE A 324 1.65 11.46 -9.72
N TYR A 325 1.17 10.24 -9.44
CA TYR A 325 1.04 9.21 -10.46
C TYR A 325 0.05 9.64 -11.54
N HIS A 326 -1.15 10.11 -11.15
CA HIS A 326 -2.16 10.52 -12.13
C HIS A 326 -1.82 11.82 -12.86
N LEU A 327 -1.13 12.77 -12.21
CA LEU A 327 -0.55 13.94 -12.89
C LEU A 327 0.46 13.51 -13.97
N PHE A 328 1.40 12.63 -13.61
CA PHE A 328 2.39 12.11 -14.56
C PHE A 328 1.73 11.37 -15.72
N LEU A 329 0.78 10.46 -15.44
CA LEU A 329 0.06 9.72 -16.47
C LEU A 329 -0.72 10.63 -17.41
N PHE A 330 -1.41 11.64 -16.87
CA PHE A 330 -2.20 12.56 -17.68
C PHE A 330 -1.30 13.36 -18.62
N LEU A 331 -0.26 14.00 -18.08
CA LEU A 331 0.68 14.83 -18.83
C LEU A 331 1.50 14.02 -19.85
N SER A 332 2.02 12.86 -19.45
CA SER A 332 2.83 11.99 -20.33
C SER A 332 2.01 11.41 -21.48
N ASN A 333 0.71 11.17 -21.29
CA ASN A 333 -0.17 10.65 -22.33
C ASN A 333 -0.72 11.71 -23.29
N SER A 334 -0.50 13.00 -23.04
CA SER A 334 -0.95 14.09 -23.92
C SER A 334 -0.46 13.92 -25.38
N ASP A 335 -1.12 14.60 -26.32
CA ASP A 335 -0.60 14.82 -27.67
C ASP A 335 0.32 16.06 -27.74
N GLN A 336 0.17 16.99 -26.79
CA GLN A 336 0.92 18.24 -26.75
C GLN A 336 2.32 18.03 -26.18
N GLN A 337 3.33 18.61 -26.82
CA GLN A 337 4.71 18.42 -26.38
C GLN A 337 5.00 19.16 -25.05
N TYR A 338 4.47 20.37 -24.86
CA TYR A 338 4.70 21.14 -23.62
C TYR A 338 4.14 20.42 -22.37
N GLU A 339 3.01 19.72 -22.49
CA GLU A 339 2.48 18.88 -21.40
C GLU A 339 3.38 17.69 -21.10
N LYS A 340 3.95 17.05 -22.12
CA LYS A 340 4.94 15.97 -21.92
C LYS A 340 6.23 16.48 -21.29
N ASP A 341 6.67 17.67 -21.67
CA ASP A 341 7.84 18.31 -21.07
C ASP A 341 7.58 18.63 -19.59
N CYS A 342 6.36 19.09 -19.25
CA CYS A 342 5.89 19.21 -17.87
C CYS A 342 5.84 17.83 -17.16
N ALA A 343 5.45 16.75 -17.84
CA ALA A 343 5.51 15.38 -17.29
C ALA A 343 6.94 14.96 -16.93
N VAL A 344 7.91 15.29 -17.80
CA VAL A 344 9.34 15.04 -17.56
C VAL A 344 9.82 15.85 -16.36
N TYR A 345 9.48 17.13 -16.30
CA TYR A 345 9.79 17.99 -15.16
C TYR A 345 9.24 17.43 -13.85
N LEU A 346 7.95 17.09 -13.83
CA LEU A 346 7.26 16.49 -12.68
C LEU A 346 7.96 15.22 -12.23
N ALA A 347 8.22 14.30 -13.16
CA ALA A 347 8.87 13.02 -12.85
C ALA A 347 10.27 13.22 -12.27
N GLN A 348 11.08 14.10 -12.86
CA GLN A 348 12.43 14.37 -12.39
C GLN A 348 12.44 15.02 -11.00
N LYS A 349 11.52 15.96 -10.72
CA LYS A 349 11.50 16.71 -9.46
C LYS A 349 10.82 15.98 -8.31
N TYR A 350 9.69 15.30 -8.57
CA TYR A 350 8.81 14.76 -7.52
C TYR A 350 8.72 13.23 -7.51
N ILE A 351 9.14 12.55 -8.58
CA ILE A 351 9.12 11.08 -8.66
C ILE A 351 10.54 10.52 -8.49
N CYS A 352 11.33 10.56 -9.56
CA CYS A 352 12.71 10.09 -9.58
C CYS A 352 13.63 10.89 -8.64
N GLY A 353 13.33 12.17 -8.41
CA GLY A 353 14.08 13.03 -7.49
C GLY A 353 13.71 12.87 -6.01
N LYS A 354 12.71 12.04 -5.69
CA LYS A 354 12.22 11.81 -4.31
C LYS A 354 11.84 10.34 -4.08
N PRO A 355 12.74 9.37 -4.34
CA PRO A 355 12.41 7.95 -4.24
C PRO A 355 11.84 7.55 -2.87
N ASP A 356 12.30 8.17 -1.79
CA ASP A 356 11.83 7.89 -0.42
C ASP A 356 10.35 8.20 -0.17
N LEU A 357 9.71 8.98 -1.06
CA LEU A 357 8.27 9.26 -1.01
C LEU A 357 7.43 8.27 -1.83
N TRP A 358 8.05 7.30 -2.50
CA TRP A 358 7.37 6.29 -3.31
C TRP A 358 7.50 4.89 -2.72
N TYR A 359 6.40 4.14 -2.66
CA TYR A 359 6.41 2.75 -2.17
C TYR A 359 6.81 1.77 -3.28
N ASP A 360 6.52 2.09 -4.54
CA ASP A 360 6.80 1.23 -5.70
C ASP A 360 8.09 1.67 -6.40
N ASN A 361 9.21 1.09 -5.96
CA ASN A 361 10.51 1.30 -6.57
C ASN A 361 10.57 0.84 -8.03
N TYR A 362 9.76 -0.14 -8.42
CA TYR A 362 9.70 -0.61 -9.82
C TYR A 362 9.01 0.44 -10.70
N LEU A 363 7.90 1.03 -10.25
CA LEU A 363 7.25 2.15 -10.92
C LEU A 363 8.23 3.31 -11.14
N VAL A 364 8.95 3.74 -10.11
CA VAL A 364 9.89 4.87 -10.20
C VAL A 364 11.07 4.55 -11.12
N ASN A 365 11.77 3.44 -10.87
CA ASN A 365 13.06 3.15 -11.50
C ASN A 365 12.94 2.53 -12.88
N GLN A 366 11.83 1.83 -13.17
CA GLN A 366 11.63 1.16 -14.45
C GLN A 366 10.61 1.91 -15.30
N ILE A 367 9.37 2.05 -14.82
CA ILE A 367 8.26 2.54 -15.65
C ILE A 367 8.39 4.04 -15.94
N VAL A 368 8.45 4.87 -14.89
CA VAL A 368 8.51 6.33 -15.03
C VAL A 368 9.82 6.74 -15.71
N SER A 369 10.93 6.14 -15.30
CA SER A 369 12.24 6.42 -15.87
C SER A 369 12.32 6.08 -17.37
N LEU A 370 11.73 4.95 -17.80
CA LEU A 370 11.64 4.58 -19.21
C LEU A 370 10.77 5.55 -20.00
N GLU A 371 9.61 5.93 -19.47
CA GLU A 371 8.71 6.88 -20.13
C GLU A 371 9.34 8.27 -20.27
N VAL A 372 10.01 8.77 -19.23
CA VAL A 372 10.76 10.03 -19.26
C VAL A 372 11.83 10.00 -20.35
N ASN A 373 12.62 8.93 -20.42
CA ASN A 373 13.65 8.77 -21.44
C ASN A 373 13.03 8.73 -22.85
N LYS A 374 11.94 7.99 -23.02
CA LYS A 374 11.21 7.90 -24.30
C LYS A 374 10.68 9.26 -24.74
N ILE A 375 10.06 10.04 -23.86
CA ILE A 375 9.55 11.38 -24.17
C ILE A 375 10.71 12.29 -24.62
N LYS A 376 11.80 12.37 -23.84
CA LYS A 376 12.94 13.24 -24.14
C LYS A 376 13.60 12.90 -25.48
N GLN A 377 13.82 11.61 -25.73
CA GLN A 377 14.47 11.14 -26.96
C GLN A 377 13.59 11.32 -28.20
N ASN A 378 12.26 11.35 -28.04
CA ASN A 378 11.30 11.53 -29.13
C ASN A 378 10.75 12.97 -29.23
N ALA A 379 11.27 13.94 -28.48
CA ALA A 379 10.83 15.33 -28.56
C ALA A 379 11.25 15.98 -29.90
N PRO A 380 10.45 16.91 -30.47
CA PRO A 380 10.91 17.78 -31.55
C PRO A 380 12.23 18.46 -31.20
N GLY A 381 13.17 18.48 -32.14
CA GLY A 381 14.54 18.97 -31.95
C GLY A 381 15.55 17.89 -31.52
N SER A 382 15.10 16.80 -30.88
CA SER A 382 15.94 15.66 -30.51
C SER A 382 16.36 14.84 -31.73
N LEU A 383 17.48 14.13 -31.62
CA LEU A 383 17.87 13.14 -32.63
C LEU A 383 16.90 11.96 -32.60
N PHE A 384 16.40 11.57 -33.77
CA PHE A 384 15.58 10.38 -33.92
C PHE A 384 16.34 9.15 -33.38
N PRO A 385 15.76 8.41 -32.40
CA PRO A 385 16.46 7.29 -31.76
C PRO A 385 16.96 6.28 -32.77
N ASP A 386 18.23 5.88 -32.63
CA ASP A 386 18.81 4.85 -33.50
C ASP A 386 18.22 3.48 -33.14
N PHE A 387 17.74 2.76 -34.15
CA PHE A 387 17.19 1.42 -34.00
C PHE A 387 17.64 0.53 -35.17
N THR A 388 17.81 -0.76 -34.92
CA THR A 388 18.22 -1.72 -35.95
C THR A 388 17.00 -2.27 -36.69
N PHE A 389 16.84 -1.89 -37.94
CA PHE A 389 15.73 -2.34 -38.78
C PHE A 389 16.17 -3.32 -39.88
N TYR A 390 15.25 -4.21 -40.25
CA TYR A 390 15.44 -5.25 -41.25
C TYR A 390 14.49 -5.07 -42.44
N SER A 391 14.96 -5.37 -43.65
CA SER A 391 14.15 -5.30 -44.88
C SER A 391 13.91 -6.68 -45.49
N LYS A 392 12.70 -6.91 -46.00
CA LYS A 392 12.30 -8.20 -46.60
C LYS A 392 12.67 -8.33 -48.08
N ARG A 393 13.97 -8.29 -48.38
CA ARG A 393 14.55 -8.70 -49.69
C ARG A 393 15.50 -9.89 -49.54
N GLY A 394 15.00 -10.96 -48.92
CA GLY A 394 15.64 -12.29 -48.92
C GLY A 394 16.93 -12.44 -48.10
N LYS A 395 17.39 -11.38 -47.44
CA LYS A 395 18.47 -11.41 -46.42
C LYS A 395 18.14 -10.32 -45.41
N ASP A 396 18.17 -10.65 -44.13
CA ASP A 396 18.01 -9.72 -43.00
C ASP A 396 19.09 -8.63 -43.04
N LYS A 397 18.93 -7.64 -43.92
CA LYS A 397 19.89 -6.56 -44.09
C LYS A 397 19.54 -5.43 -43.12
N LYS A 398 20.44 -5.19 -42.17
CA LYS A 398 20.42 -4.02 -41.29
C LYS A 398 20.38 -2.75 -42.14
N ILE A 399 19.36 -1.92 -41.93
CA ILE A 399 19.19 -0.64 -42.62
C ILE A 399 19.66 0.50 -41.71
N LYS A 400 20.61 1.30 -42.18
CA LYS A 400 20.89 2.62 -41.61
C LYS A 400 20.14 3.68 -42.41
N PHE A 401 19.50 4.63 -41.73
CA PHE A 401 18.88 5.78 -42.38
C PHE A 401 19.97 6.61 -43.09
N LYS A 402 19.88 6.75 -44.41
CA LYS A 402 20.76 7.63 -45.19
C LYS A 402 20.30 9.08 -45.04
N ASN A 403 21.24 10.02 -45.04
CA ASN A 403 20.93 11.46 -45.05
C ASN A 403 20.16 11.81 -46.33
N ASN A 404 18.87 12.11 -46.19
CA ASN A 404 18.04 12.76 -47.21
C ASN A 404 17.63 14.12 -46.63
N ASN A 405 17.15 15.07 -47.45
CA ASN A 405 16.68 16.36 -46.95
C ASN A 405 15.63 16.18 -45.84
N TYR A 406 14.67 15.28 -46.07
CA TYR A 406 13.73 14.84 -45.05
C TYR A 406 13.49 13.33 -45.14
N THR A 407 13.26 12.69 -44.01
CA THR A 407 12.76 11.31 -43.95
C THR A 407 11.43 11.29 -43.20
N TYR A 408 10.40 10.73 -43.84
CA TYR A 408 9.07 10.56 -43.25
C TYR A 408 8.88 9.10 -42.85
N ILE A 409 8.88 8.88 -41.55
CA ILE A 409 8.78 7.57 -40.92
C ILE A 409 7.33 7.32 -40.59
N TYR A 410 6.82 6.15 -41.03
CA TYR A 410 5.43 5.77 -40.90
C TYR A 410 5.36 4.40 -40.20
N PHE A 411 5.00 4.41 -38.92
CA PHE A 411 4.73 3.20 -38.15
C PHE A 411 3.33 2.69 -38.44
N PHE A 412 3.20 1.42 -38.80
CA PHE A 412 1.93 0.84 -39.21
C PHE A 412 1.81 -0.66 -38.90
N ASN A 413 0.56 -1.11 -38.84
CA ASN A 413 0.20 -2.51 -38.78
C ASN A 413 -0.92 -2.78 -39.82
N PRO A 414 -0.82 -3.81 -40.68
CA PRO A 414 -1.91 -4.16 -41.60
C PRO A 414 -3.26 -4.45 -40.95
N ASP A 415 -3.28 -4.87 -39.69
CA ASP A 415 -4.52 -5.16 -38.94
C ASP A 415 -5.15 -3.89 -38.34
N CYS A 416 -4.48 -2.74 -38.42
CA CYS A 416 -5.01 -1.46 -37.98
C CYS A 416 -6.01 -0.87 -38.99
N ALA A 417 -7.23 -0.60 -38.52
CA ALA A 417 -8.35 -0.15 -39.35
C ALA A 417 -8.07 1.15 -40.13
N ILE A 418 -7.31 2.06 -39.53
CA ILE A 418 -7.02 3.39 -40.09
C ILE A 418 -5.73 3.38 -40.95
N CYS A 419 -4.83 2.42 -40.72
CA CYS A 419 -3.55 2.34 -41.41
C CYS A 419 -3.72 2.07 -42.92
N LYS A 420 -4.75 1.31 -43.32
CA LYS A 420 -5.05 1.06 -44.74
C LYS A 420 -5.47 2.36 -45.48
N PRO A 421 -6.49 3.12 -45.00
CA PRO A 421 -6.81 4.44 -45.53
C PRO A 421 -5.59 5.38 -45.57
N PHE A 422 -4.83 5.46 -44.47
CA PHE A 422 -3.66 6.34 -44.40
C PHE A 422 -2.59 5.98 -45.43
N THR A 423 -2.30 4.68 -45.61
CA THR A 423 -1.38 4.21 -46.66
C THR A 423 -1.85 4.65 -48.05
N TYR A 424 -3.16 4.60 -48.34
CA TYR A 424 -3.70 5.03 -49.62
C TYR A 424 -3.54 6.54 -49.85
N GLU A 425 -3.81 7.35 -48.83
CA GLU A 425 -3.55 8.80 -48.89
C GLU A 425 -2.06 9.11 -49.10
N LEU A 426 -1.19 8.42 -48.37
CA LEU A 426 0.26 8.61 -48.49
C LEU A 426 0.77 8.23 -49.89
N LYS A 427 0.22 7.19 -50.52
CA LYS A 427 0.51 6.83 -51.93
C LYS A 427 0.17 7.98 -52.89
N LYS A 428 -0.98 8.66 -52.71
CA LYS A 428 -1.39 9.77 -53.58
C LYS A 428 -0.39 10.93 -53.55
N VAL A 429 0.14 11.26 -52.38
CA VAL A 429 1.07 12.39 -52.20
C VAL A 429 2.55 12.02 -52.34
N HIS A 430 2.90 10.72 -52.32
CA HIS A 430 4.28 10.24 -52.30
C HIS A 430 5.16 10.83 -53.42
N ARG A 431 4.65 10.93 -54.65
CA ARG A 431 5.43 11.50 -55.78
C ARG A 431 5.77 12.98 -55.56
N GLN A 432 4.85 13.74 -54.95
CA GLN A 432 5.07 15.15 -54.61
C GLN A 432 6.09 15.27 -53.47
N LEU A 433 5.94 14.46 -52.42
CA LEU A 433 6.88 14.38 -51.30
C LEU A 433 8.29 14.05 -51.77
N LYS A 434 8.44 13.05 -52.66
CA LYS A 434 9.72 12.66 -53.25
C LYS A 434 10.38 13.80 -54.05
N LYS A 435 9.59 14.58 -54.82
CA LYS A 435 10.10 15.75 -55.54
C LYS A 435 10.63 16.85 -54.61
N LYS A 436 10.05 16.96 -53.41
CA LYS A 436 10.51 17.85 -52.32
C LYS A 436 11.64 17.25 -51.47
N GLY A 437 12.25 16.14 -51.90
CA GLY A 437 13.36 15.52 -51.18
C GLY A 437 12.96 14.73 -49.93
N VAL A 438 11.67 14.43 -49.75
CA VAL A 438 11.17 13.59 -48.66
C VAL A 438 11.25 12.11 -49.04
N LYS A 439 11.95 11.32 -48.21
CA LYS A 439 11.98 9.85 -48.34
C LYS A 439 11.01 9.22 -47.34
N VAL A 440 10.05 8.44 -47.82
CA VAL A 440 9.15 7.68 -46.96
C VAL A 440 9.76 6.33 -46.56
N ILE A 441 9.62 5.95 -45.30
CA ILE A 441 9.98 4.63 -44.75
C ILE A 441 8.81 4.13 -43.89
N GLY A 442 8.26 2.98 -44.26
CA GLY A 442 7.24 2.29 -43.46
C GLY A 442 7.90 1.35 -42.46
N ILE A 443 7.55 1.44 -41.18
CA ILE A 443 7.99 0.52 -40.13
C ILE A 443 6.78 -0.33 -39.72
N PHE A 444 6.86 -1.62 -39.99
CA PHE A 444 5.88 -2.59 -39.52
C PHE A 444 6.10 -2.86 -38.04
N THR A 445 5.06 -2.67 -37.23
CA THR A 445 5.12 -2.82 -35.76
C THR A 445 4.68 -4.20 -35.27
N GLY A 446 4.10 -5.03 -36.13
CA GLY A 446 3.69 -6.38 -35.77
C GLY A 446 4.84 -7.39 -35.75
N ASP A 447 4.52 -8.59 -35.30
CA ASP A 447 5.41 -9.75 -35.22
C ASP A 447 5.18 -10.75 -36.36
N ASN A 448 3.99 -10.79 -36.94
CA ASN A 448 3.63 -11.70 -38.01
C ASN A 448 4.11 -11.21 -39.39
N GLN A 449 5.22 -11.79 -39.82
CA GLN A 449 5.85 -11.51 -41.11
C GLN A 449 5.02 -11.95 -42.32
N GLU A 450 4.14 -12.94 -42.18
CA GLU A 450 3.27 -13.42 -43.24
C GLU A 450 2.14 -12.43 -43.52
N ILE A 451 1.53 -11.87 -42.46
CA ILE A 451 0.53 -10.80 -42.56
C ILE A 451 1.12 -9.60 -43.33
N LEU A 452 2.34 -9.19 -42.97
CA LEU A 452 3.03 -8.11 -43.70
C LEU A 452 3.22 -8.46 -45.18
N GLN A 453 3.63 -9.69 -45.50
CA GLN A 453 3.81 -10.15 -46.89
C GLN A 453 2.52 -10.10 -47.68
N ASN A 454 1.45 -10.64 -47.12
CA ASN A 454 0.16 -10.71 -47.79
C ASN A 454 -0.41 -9.30 -48.00
N TYR A 455 -0.27 -8.43 -47.01
CA TYR A 455 -0.61 -7.01 -47.14
C TYR A 455 0.15 -6.33 -48.28
N LEU A 456 1.48 -6.51 -48.36
CA LEU A 456 2.29 -5.87 -49.40
C LEU A 456 2.07 -6.46 -50.80
N LYS A 457 1.66 -7.73 -50.92
CA LYS A 457 1.22 -8.33 -52.19
C LYS A 457 -0.09 -7.71 -52.68
N GLN A 458 -1.05 -7.53 -51.77
CA GLN A 458 -2.37 -6.97 -52.10
C GLN A 458 -2.31 -5.44 -52.28
N GLN A 459 -1.45 -4.76 -51.54
CA GLN A 459 -1.36 -3.31 -51.45
C GLN A 459 0.08 -2.83 -51.66
N PRO A 460 0.68 -3.02 -52.86
CA PRO A 460 2.07 -2.66 -53.11
C PRO A 460 2.33 -1.18 -52.84
N VAL A 461 3.39 -0.89 -52.08
CA VAL A 461 3.78 0.48 -51.70
C VAL A 461 5.08 0.88 -52.42
N PRO A 462 5.26 2.15 -52.82
CA PRO A 462 6.45 2.61 -53.54
C PRO A 462 7.65 2.93 -52.62
N TRP A 463 7.49 2.83 -51.30
CA TRP A 463 8.53 3.14 -50.32
C TRP A 463 9.14 1.89 -49.68
N LEU A 464 10.27 2.07 -48.99
CA LEU A 464 10.92 1.00 -48.24
C LEU A 464 10.07 0.64 -47.02
N VAL A 465 9.84 -0.66 -46.81
CA VAL A 465 9.22 -1.19 -45.61
C VAL A 465 10.23 -2.00 -44.82
N VAL A 466 10.31 -1.74 -43.51
CA VAL A 466 11.20 -2.40 -42.56
C VAL A 466 10.46 -2.83 -41.30
N TYR A 467 11.10 -3.65 -40.45
CA TYR A 467 10.57 -4.12 -39.17
C TYR A 467 11.73 -4.29 -38.15
N PRO A 468 11.45 -4.38 -36.83
CA PRO A 468 12.50 -4.36 -35.80
C PRO A 468 13.34 -5.65 -35.68
N GLY A 469 12.98 -6.69 -36.43
CA GLY A 469 13.45 -8.06 -36.22
C GLY A 469 12.41 -8.88 -35.46
N LYS A 470 12.50 -10.21 -35.55
CA LYS A 470 11.61 -11.12 -34.82
C LYS A 470 11.96 -11.06 -33.32
N GLY A 471 10.98 -10.78 -32.46
CA GLY A 471 11.16 -10.71 -31.00
C GLY A 471 11.51 -9.32 -30.45
N ASN A 472 11.82 -8.34 -31.30
CA ASN A 472 12.26 -7.00 -30.88
C ASN A 472 11.13 -5.95 -30.87
N GLN A 473 9.87 -6.38 -30.90
CA GLN A 473 8.71 -5.49 -30.91
C GLN A 473 8.66 -4.66 -29.62
N HIS A 474 8.93 -5.27 -28.47
CA HIS A 474 8.95 -4.59 -27.18
C HIS A 474 9.96 -3.44 -27.15
N ASP A 475 11.19 -3.68 -27.64
CA ASP A 475 12.23 -2.65 -27.72
C ASP A 475 11.80 -1.49 -28.63
N LEU A 476 11.05 -1.78 -29.70
CA LEU A 476 10.51 -0.74 -30.58
C LEU A 476 9.57 0.21 -29.83
N PHE A 477 8.65 -0.35 -29.03
CA PHE A 477 7.68 0.43 -28.24
C PHE A 477 8.32 1.14 -27.04
N ASN A 478 9.44 0.63 -26.53
CA ASN A 478 10.24 1.30 -25.49
C ASN A 478 11.09 2.44 -26.07
N THR A 479 11.52 2.33 -27.32
CA THR A 479 12.39 3.32 -27.97
C THR A 479 11.58 4.49 -28.54
N TYR A 480 10.44 4.21 -29.17
CA TYR A 480 9.66 5.21 -29.90
C TYR A 480 8.32 5.47 -29.24
N GLU A 481 7.90 6.74 -29.24
CA GLU A 481 6.57 7.12 -28.76
C GLU A 481 5.51 6.73 -29.80
N ILE A 482 5.10 5.45 -29.79
CA ILE A 482 4.08 4.87 -30.66
C ILE A 482 2.83 4.58 -29.82
N LYS A 483 2.03 5.62 -29.56
CA LYS A 483 0.79 5.51 -28.75
C LYS A 483 -0.38 4.94 -29.54
N TYR A 484 -0.52 5.38 -30.78
CA TYR A 484 -1.58 4.97 -31.70
C TYR A 484 -1.00 4.68 -33.07
N LEU A 485 -1.68 3.83 -33.84
CA LEU A 485 -1.34 3.58 -35.23
C LEU A 485 -2.43 4.16 -36.13
N PRO A 486 -2.07 4.83 -37.24
CA PRO A 486 -0.71 5.11 -37.71
C PRO A 486 0.02 6.17 -36.85
N GLN A 487 1.32 5.98 -36.58
CA GLN A 487 2.18 7.00 -35.97
C GLN A 487 3.22 7.47 -37.00
N THR A 488 3.52 8.77 -37.03
CA THR A 488 4.46 9.34 -38.00
C THR A 488 5.50 10.24 -37.37
N TYR A 489 6.68 10.27 -37.98
CA TYR A 489 7.76 11.20 -37.64
C TYR A 489 8.28 11.83 -38.93
N LEU A 490 8.50 13.14 -38.93
CA LEU A 490 9.29 13.81 -39.95
C LEU A 490 10.63 14.19 -39.34
N ILE A 491 11.72 13.74 -39.97
CA ILE A 491 13.08 14.04 -39.51
C ILE A 491 13.88 14.75 -40.61
N ASP A 492 14.82 15.61 -40.22
CA ASP A 492 15.72 16.34 -41.12
C ASP A 492 16.94 15.51 -41.57
N SER A 493 17.84 16.12 -42.34
CA SER A 493 19.08 15.49 -42.82
C SER A 493 20.09 15.14 -41.72
N GLY A 494 20.01 15.81 -40.58
CA GLY A 494 20.78 15.52 -39.37
C GLY A 494 20.08 14.50 -38.45
N LYS A 495 18.98 13.89 -38.90
CA LYS A 495 18.08 13.02 -38.13
C LYS A 495 17.35 13.71 -36.97
N LYS A 496 17.32 15.04 -36.89
CA LYS A 496 16.52 15.72 -35.86
C LYS A 496 15.03 15.57 -36.16
N ILE A 497 14.24 15.30 -35.14
CA ILE A 497 12.78 15.22 -35.23
C ILE A 497 12.25 16.63 -35.45
N ILE A 498 11.53 16.84 -36.54
CA ILE A 498 10.86 18.12 -36.83
C ILE A 498 9.48 18.11 -36.20
N VAL A 499 8.72 17.03 -36.43
CA VAL A 499 7.34 16.90 -35.94
C VAL A 499 6.94 15.42 -35.82
N LYS A 500 6.07 15.14 -34.86
CA LYS A 500 5.40 13.84 -34.65
C LYS A 500 3.94 13.92 -35.08
N ALA A 501 3.35 12.79 -35.48
CA ALA A 501 1.94 12.66 -35.83
C ALA A 501 1.45 13.62 -36.95
N ALA A 502 2.36 14.13 -37.79
CA ALA A 502 1.99 14.91 -38.97
C ALA A 502 1.37 13.98 -40.02
N ASN A 503 0.11 14.23 -40.40
CA ASN A 503 -0.57 13.50 -41.47
C ASN A 503 -0.12 13.96 -42.88
N THR A 504 -0.72 13.39 -43.92
CA THR A 504 -0.37 13.65 -45.32
C THR A 504 -0.63 15.10 -45.78
N ILE A 505 -1.42 15.86 -45.03
CA ILE A 505 -1.71 17.29 -45.25
C ILE A 505 -0.71 18.13 -44.48
N LYS A 506 -0.65 17.97 -43.15
CA LYS A 506 0.21 18.74 -42.23
C LYS A 506 1.68 18.62 -42.59
N ILE A 507 2.15 17.47 -43.08
CA ILE A 507 3.56 17.29 -43.48
C ILE A 507 4.04 18.37 -44.48
N LYS A 508 3.14 18.92 -45.31
CA LYS A 508 3.47 19.93 -46.33
C LYS A 508 3.90 21.27 -45.72
N GLU A 509 3.47 21.58 -44.49
CA GLU A 509 3.80 22.81 -43.77
C GLU A 509 5.26 22.82 -43.29
N TYR A 510 5.88 21.63 -43.14
CA TYR A 510 7.23 21.46 -42.59
C TYR A 510 8.31 21.28 -43.66
N ILE A 511 7.92 21.08 -44.93
CA ILE A 511 8.83 20.79 -46.03
C ILE A 511 8.89 21.97 -46.99
N LYS A 512 10.06 22.61 -47.03
CA LYS A 512 10.35 23.73 -47.95
C LYS A 512 10.38 23.22 -49.39
#